data_AF-A0A0M9GQ47-F1
#
_entry.id   AF-A0A0M9GQ47-F1
#
_cell.length_a   1.000
_cell.length_b   1.000
_cell.length_c   1.000
_cell.angle_alpha   90.00
_cell.angle_beta   90.00
_cell.angle_gamma   90.00
#
_symmetry.space_group_name_H-M   'P 1'
#
loop_
_entity.id
_entity.type
_entity.pdbx_description
1 polymer ?
#
loop_
_entity_poly.entity_id
_entity_poly.type
_entity_poly.pdbx_seq_one_letter_code
_entity_poly.pdbx_strand_id
1 'polypeptide(L)' 'MTKTINVANMNIKNAVKIMMEDSQYKTFKQLAEALDVPETTFRSALNNDALRFRDLLKIMNLLGYSMKIEKDSLD' A
#
# COMPACT_ATOMS: atom_id res chain seq x y z
N MET A 1 -11.63 -18.63 -1.33
CA MET A 1 -12.09 -17.84 -2.49
C MET A 1 -11.08 -16.73 -2.73
N THR A 2 -10.52 -16.63 -3.93
CA THR A 2 -9.56 -15.57 -4.29
C THR A 2 -10.35 -14.39 -4.83
N LYS A 3 -10.29 -13.23 -4.19
CA LYS A 3 -10.95 -12.01 -4.65
C LYS A 3 -9.95 -11.24 -5.52
N THR A 4 -10.23 -11.15 -6.82
CA THR A 4 -9.40 -10.36 -7.75
C THR A 4 -9.90 -8.93 -7.76
N ILE A 5 -9.03 -7.99 -7.39
CA ILE A 5 -9.32 -6.55 -7.43
C ILE A 5 -8.48 -5.95 -8.56
N ASN A 6 -9.15 -5.36 -9.56
CA ASN A 6 -8.46 -4.65 -10.63
C ASN A 6 -8.07 -3.25 -10.14
N VAL A 7 -6.78 -2.99 -10.04
CA VAL A 7 -6.19 -1.73 -9.53
C VAL A 7 -5.61 -0.83 -10.64
N ALA A 8 -5.85 -1.13 -11.93
CA ALA A 8 -5.18 -0.44 -13.04
C ALA A 8 -5.38 1.08 -13.07
N ASN A 9 -6.50 1.60 -12.55
CA ASN A 9 -6.82 3.03 -12.53
C ASN A 9 -6.86 3.63 -11.12
N MET A 10 -6.19 2.98 -10.16
CA MET A 10 -6.24 3.33 -8.75
C MET A 10 -4.91 3.93 -8.28
N ASN A 11 -4.97 5.04 -7.52
CA ASN A 11 -3.79 5.56 -6.84
C ASN A 11 -3.37 4.66 -5.67
N ILE A 12 -2.09 4.75 -5.29
CA ILE A 12 -1.49 3.92 -4.24
C ILE A 12 -2.26 4.07 -2.92
N LYS A 13 -2.70 5.28 -2.59
CA LYS A 13 -3.49 5.55 -1.38
C LYS A 13 -4.76 4.70 -1.29
N ASN A 14 -5.53 4.60 -2.37
CA ASN A 14 -6.75 3.80 -2.38
C ASN A 14 -6.44 2.30 -2.36
N ALA A 15 -5.34 1.86 -3.00
CA ALA A 15 -4.89 0.47 -2.90
C ALA A 15 -4.55 0.08 -1.45
N VAL A 16 -3.81 0.95 -0.75
CA VAL A 16 -3.49 0.74 0.66
C VAL A 16 -4.75 0.70 1.52
N LYS A 17 -5.75 1.56 1.27
CA LYS A 17 -7.03 1.49 2.00
C LYS A 17 -7.73 0.14 1.84
N ILE A 18 -7.80 -0.38 0.62
CA ILE A 18 -8.41 -1.69 0.36
C ILE A 18 -7.65 -2.78 1.12
N MET A 19 -6.31 -2.78 1.05
CA MET A 19 -5.49 -3.74 1.79
C MET A 19 -5.68 -3.63 3.32
N MET A 20 -6.00 -2.44 3.83
CA MET A 20 -6.26 -2.24 5.25
C MET A 20 -7.61 -2.79 5.73
N GLU A 21 -8.61 -2.94 4.86
CA GLU A 21 -9.97 -3.40 5.24
C GLU A 21 -9.91 -4.75 5.99
N ASP A 22 -9.10 -5.67 5.47
CA ASP A 22 -8.90 -7.02 6.02
C ASP A 22 -7.76 -7.11 7.05
N SER A 23 -7.13 -6.00 7.42
CA SER A 23 -5.99 -5.95 8.35
C SER A 23 -6.37 -5.50 9.77
N GLN A 24 -5.44 -5.64 10.72
CA GLN A 24 -5.58 -5.05 12.07
C GLN A 24 -5.45 -3.52 12.09
N TYR A 25 -4.89 -2.91 11.04
CA TYR A 25 -4.66 -1.47 10.96
C TYR A 25 -5.86 -0.79 10.30
N LYS A 26 -6.72 -0.16 11.11
CA LYS A 26 -7.96 0.47 10.63
C LYS A 26 -7.79 1.95 10.26
N THR A 27 -6.65 2.55 10.60
CA THR A 27 -6.35 3.95 10.31
C THR A 27 -4.94 4.12 9.76
N PHE A 28 -4.72 5.16 8.94
CA PHE A 28 -3.38 5.48 8.45
C PHE A 28 -2.42 5.88 9.57
N LYS A 29 -2.94 6.36 10.69
CA LYS A 29 -2.15 6.65 11.89
C LYS A 29 -1.52 5.37 12.45
N GLN A 30 -2.33 4.34 12.69
CA GLN A 30 -1.85 3.05 13.18
C GLN A 30 -0.84 2.42 12.21
N LEU A 31 -1.08 2.55 10.90
CA LEU A 31 -0.16 2.06 9.89
C LEU A 31 1.18 2.82 9.91
N ALA A 32 1.15 4.15 10.05
CA ALA A 32 2.34 4.98 10.16
C ALA A 32 3.15 4.68 11.44
N GLU A 33 2.46 4.50 12.57
CA GLU A 33 3.05 4.09 13.85
C GLU A 33 3.75 2.73 13.72
N ALA A 34 3.10 1.75 13.08
CA ALA A 34 3.68 0.42 12.86
C ALA A 34 4.88 0.43 11.90
N LEU A 35 4.99 1.46 11.05
CA LEU A 35 6.12 1.66 10.14
C LEU A 35 7.22 2.53 10.74
N ASP A 36 7.03 3.05 11.97
CA ASP A 36 7.91 4.02 12.63
C ASP A 36 8.13 5.29 11.79
N VAL A 37 7.05 5.81 11.20
CA VAL A 37 7.04 7.03 10.37
C VAL A 37 6.04 8.03 10.94
N PRO A 38 6.35 9.35 10.95
CA PRO A 38 5.37 10.35 11.33
C PRO A 38 4.11 10.30 10.44
N GLU A 39 2.92 10.32 11.04
CA GLU A 39 1.65 10.22 10.32
C GLU A 39 1.53 11.28 9.21
N THR A 40 1.96 12.51 9.49
CA THR A 40 1.91 13.63 8.53
C THR A 40 2.79 13.36 7.31
N THR A 41 4.00 12.83 7.51
CA THR A 41 4.90 12.42 6.44
C THR A 41 4.30 11.28 5.63
N PHE A 42 3.77 10.26 6.30
CA PHE A 42 3.14 9.11 5.65
C PHE A 42 1.94 9.52 4.79
N ARG A 43 1.04 10.33 5.34
CA ARG A 43 -0.13 10.85 4.61
C ARG A 43 0.28 11.74 3.44
N SER A 44 1.29 12.60 3.63
CA SER A 44 1.81 13.44 2.55
C SER A 44 2.34 12.59 1.40
N ALA A 45 3.13 11.55 1.71
CA ALA A 45 3.66 10.63 0.71
C ALA A 45 2.54 9.89 -0.05
N LEU A 46 1.48 9.44 0.63
CA LEU A 46 0.32 8.80 0.00
C LEU A 46 -0.54 9.76 -0.82
N ASN A 47 -0.72 11.00 -0.38
CA ASN A 47 -1.58 11.97 -1.06
C ASN A 47 -0.93 12.56 -2.32
N ASN A 48 0.40 12.65 -2.34
CA ASN A 48 1.17 13.28 -3.41
C ASN A 48 1.81 12.24 -4.36
N ASP A 49 1.40 10.96 -4.27
CA ASP A 49 2.00 9.84 -5.01
C ASP A 49 3.53 9.79 -4.92
N ALA A 50 4.08 10.23 -3.77
CA ALA A 50 5.51 10.34 -3.51
C ALA A 50 6.03 9.17 -2.64
N LEU A 51 5.23 8.12 -2.49
CA LEU A 51 5.62 6.95 -1.72
C LEU A 51 6.76 6.21 -2.42
N ARG A 52 7.88 6.03 -1.72
CA ARG A 52 9.00 5.28 -2.27
C ARG A 52 8.64 3.81 -2.39
N PHE A 53 9.16 3.15 -3.42
CA PHE A 53 8.93 1.73 -3.65
C PHE A 53 9.28 0.84 -2.44
N ARG A 54 10.38 1.14 -1.73
CA ARG A 54 10.77 0.44 -0.49
C ARG A 54 9.71 0.56 0.61
N ASP A 55 9.08 1.73 0.75
CA ASP A 55 8.07 1.97 1.78
C ASP A 55 6.76 1.26 1.42
N LEU A 56 6.42 1.20 0.12
CA LEU A 56 5.31 0.38 -0.36
C LEU A 56 5.50 -1.10 -0.03
N LEU A 57 6.69 -1.66 -0.25
CA LEU A 57 6.99 -3.06 0.12
C LEU A 57 6.82 -3.31 1.62
N LYS A 58 7.26 -2.38 2.47
CA LYS A 58 7.07 -2.50 3.92
C LYS A 58 5.59 -2.49 4.29
N ILE A 59 4.80 -1.59 3.71
CA ILE A 59 3.35 -1.53 3.91
C ILE A 59 2.71 -2.87 3.51
N MET A 60 3.02 -3.38 2.34
CA MET A 60 2.45 -4.64 1.84
C MET A 60 2.78 -5.81 2.77
N ASN A 61 4.05 -5.95 3.18
CA ASN A 61 4.46 -6.99 4.11
C ASN A 61 3.74 -6.87 5.47
N LEU A 62 3.61 -5.65 5.99
CA LEU A 62 2.93 -5.39 7.25
C LEU A 62 1.43 -5.72 7.19
N LEU A 63 0.81 -5.51 6.02
CA LEU A 63 -0.58 -5.85 5.76
C LEU A 63 -0.79 -7.30 5.33
N GLY A 64 0.26 -8.12 5.27
CA GLY A 64 0.17 -9.54 4.92
C GLY A 64 0.08 -9.85 3.42
N TYR A 65 0.47 -8.90 2.57
CA TYR A 65 0.50 -9.06 1.12
C TYR A 65 1.91 -9.30 0.59
N SER A 66 2.00 -10.04 -0.51
CA SER A 66 3.23 -10.17 -1.30
C SER A 66 3.12 -9.37 -2.59
N MET A 67 4.25 -8.86 -3.09
CA MET A 67 4.33 -8.18 -4.39
C MET A 67 4.95 -9.10 -5.42
N LYS A 68 4.34 -9.19 -6.60
CA LYS A 68 4.90 -9.83 -7.79
C LYS A 68 5.16 -8.75 -8.83
N ILE A 69 6.38 -8.71 -9.37
CA ILE A 69 6.74 -7.85 -10.49
C ILE A 69 7.00 -8.77 -11.66
N GLU A 70 6.27 -8.56 -12.74
CA GLU A 70 6.43 -9.30 -13.99
C GLU A 70 6.81 -8.30 -15.07
N LYS A 71 7.76 -8.67 -15.91
CA LYS A 71 8.06 -7.90 -17.10
C LYS A 71 7.04 -8.31 -18.16
N ASP A 72 6.22 -7.38 -18.61
CA ASP A 72 5.39 -7.62 -19.77
C ASP A 72 6.29 -7.94 -20.97
N SER A 73 5.98 -9.06 -21.61
CA SER A 73 6.55 -9.38 -22.91
C SER A 73 5.81 -8.53 -23.91
N LEU A 74 6.28 -7.30 -24.13
CA LEU A 74 5.90 -6.52 -25.29
C LEU A 74 6.47 -7.25 -26.51
N ASP A 75 5.63 -8.03 -27.18
CA ASP A 75 5.81 -8.36 -28.60
C ASP A 75 5.42 -7.14 -29.46
#